data_AF-A0A8C5A182-F1
#
_entry.id   AF-A0A8C5A182-F1
#
_cell.length_a   1.000
_cell.length_b   1.000
_cell.length_c   1.000
_cell.angle_alpha   90.00
_cell.angle_beta   90.00
_cell.angle_gamma   90.00
#
_symmetry.space_group_name_H-M   'P 1'
#
loop_
_entity.id
_entity.type
_entity.pdbx_description
1 polymer ?
#
loop_
_entity_poly.entity_id
_entity_poly.type
_entity_poly.pdbx_seq_one_letter_code
_entity_poly.pdbx_strand_id
1 'polypeptide(L)'
;MKMGTALIYDEEMTKYKLLWVDPVCKIEVPERLIVSYEALVKSGLADRCVSIPVREATDAEILLAHSEEYLEAVKKTPYMHLEELMTFTQKYGDVYFHPNIYHCAKLAVGATLQLVDNVMTGKVRNGMALVRPPGHHSQSSAANGFCVFNNVAIAAQYAKKHHKAKRVLIVDWDVHHGQGVQYCFEDDPSVLYFSWHRYEHQSFWPNLKESDFDSVGSGKGAGFNVNVPWNKVGMGNSDYLAVFFHVLLPVAYEFSPDLVFICAGFDSAIGDPEGHMSATPDIFAHLTHLLMNLADGKVCAVLEVSARSSSLAHANVSSSSRTLLLFPALESIHSARSIHKKYWSCLQHAGMSSQHPLFHFTPTSFRDRLYILRCACSPLIATVLLRSPSPPQGCGDTAGVMQAVLGLLLPLGYQYEPGLVLLARWPGCQVEGGLWQQLTCLLQGLALGHTLVLLQENETAPVGITASCLLGNAALSLGPLVAPGPEDVGSFERLRLRLQTDWPLLQTTGTFRDWK
;
A
#
# COMPACT_ATOMS: atom_id res chain seq x y z
N MET A 1 -22.02 -5.99 7.36
CA MET A 1 -21.23 -4.77 7.66
C MET A 1 -22.05 -3.56 7.25
N LYS A 2 -22.05 -2.49 8.06
CA LYS A 2 -22.59 -1.20 7.62
C LYS A 2 -21.67 -0.61 6.55
N MET A 3 -22.25 -0.07 5.48
CA MET A 3 -21.53 0.64 4.43
C MET A 3 -21.17 2.04 4.93
N GLY A 4 -19.93 2.24 5.35
CA GLY A 4 -19.46 3.55 5.77
C GLY A 4 -17.96 3.58 5.92
N THR A 5 -17.39 4.76 5.71
CA THR A 5 -15.97 5.07 5.92
C THR A 5 -15.88 5.94 7.15
N ALA A 6 -15.07 5.55 8.13
CA ALA A 6 -14.82 6.37 9.30
C ALA A 6 -13.88 7.53 8.97
N LEU A 7 -14.16 8.71 9.55
CA LEU A 7 -13.23 9.83 9.59
C LEU A 7 -13.05 10.23 11.05
N ILE A 8 -11.81 10.21 11.52
CA ILE A 8 -11.43 10.58 12.89
C ILE A 8 -10.51 11.78 12.81
N TYR A 9 -10.90 12.85 13.47
CA TYR A 9 -10.19 14.12 13.51
C TYR A 9 -10.60 14.86 14.78
N ASP A 10 -9.66 15.59 15.37
CA ASP A 10 -9.92 16.52 16.46
C ASP A 10 -8.96 17.71 16.35
N GLU A 11 -9.47 18.93 16.52
CA GLU A 11 -8.67 20.15 16.44
C GLU A 11 -7.66 20.27 17.59
N GLU A 12 -7.82 19.53 18.68
CA GLU A 12 -6.87 19.52 19.79
C GLU A 12 -5.48 19.03 19.34
N MET A 13 -5.43 18.13 18.35
CA MET A 13 -4.17 17.67 17.74
C MET A 13 -3.46 18.76 16.91
N THR A 14 -4.05 19.96 16.74
CA THR A 14 -3.39 21.14 16.17
C THR A 14 -2.76 22.05 17.25
N LYS A 15 -2.99 21.79 18.54
CA LYS A 15 -2.59 22.66 19.65
C LYS A 15 -1.19 22.37 20.20
N TYR A 16 -0.26 22.01 19.32
CA TYR A 16 1.17 21.95 19.62
C TYR A 16 1.99 22.34 18.37
N LYS A 17 3.10 23.04 18.58
CA LYS A 17 4.02 23.49 17.52
C LYS A 17 5.44 23.68 18.05
N LEU A 18 6.39 23.75 17.15
CA LEU A 18 7.78 24.09 17.46
C LEU A 18 7.87 25.49 18.11
N LEU A 19 8.61 25.60 19.21
CA LEU A 19 8.73 26.83 20.02
C LEU A 19 10.05 27.58 19.84
N TRP A 20 10.99 27.02 19.06
CA TRP A 20 12.31 27.59 18.79
C TRP A 20 12.64 27.47 17.30
N VAL A 21 13.80 27.99 16.89
CA VAL A 21 14.27 27.84 15.50
C VAL A 21 14.95 26.49 15.35
N ASP A 22 14.36 25.63 14.53
CA ASP A 22 14.92 24.35 14.12
C ASP A 22 14.64 24.16 12.62
N PRO A 23 15.67 24.22 11.75
CA PRO A 23 15.48 24.11 10.31
C PRO A 23 14.91 22.76 9.85
N VAL A 24 15.13 21.69 10.61
CA VAL A 24 14.64 20.33 10.30
C VAL A 24 13.18 20.23 10.71
N CYS A 25 12.87 20.59 11.95
CA CYS A 25 11.52 20.41 12.50
C CYS A 25 10.48 21.44 12.04
N LYS A 26 10.88 22.57 11.42
CA LYS A 26 9.96 23.65 11.00
C LYS A 26 8.88 23.23 9.98
N ILE A 27 9.01 22.06 9.36
CA ILE A 27 8.09 21.56 8.35
C ILE A 27 6.85 20.91 8.98
N GLU A 28 6.98 20.33 10.18
CA GLU A 28 5.89 19.69 10.91
C GLU A 28 5.10 20.76 11.69
N VAL A 29 3.94 21.13 11.15
CA VAL A 29 3.16 22.28 11.64
C VAL A 29 1.66 21.95 11.77
N PRO A 30 0.93 22.65 12.67
CA PRO A 30 -0.53 22.50 12.84
C PRO A 30 -1.33 22.55 11.55
N GLU A 31 -0.93 23.41 10.62
CA GLU A 31 -1.62 23.66 9.35
C GLU A 31 -1.73 22.41 8.49
N ARG A 32 -0.84 21.42 8.66
CA ARG A 32 -0.92 20.14 7.95
C ARG A 32 -2.27 19.47 8.18
N LEU A 33 -2.71 19.40 9.43
CA LEU A 33 -3.98 18.74 9.79
C LEU A 33 -5.18 19.61 9.45
N ILE A 34 -5.06 20.93 9.64
CA ILE A 34 -6.10 21.92 9.32
C ILE A 34 -6.41 21.87 7.82
N VAL A 35 -5.39 22.00 6.97
CA VAL A 35 -5.55 22.01 5.51
C VAL A 35 -6.12 20.68 5.00
N SER A 36 -5.68 19.54 5.55
CA SER A 36 -6.22 18.23 5.19
C SER A 36 -7.71 18.12 5.53
N TYR A 37 -8.11 18.49 6.74
CA TYR A 37 -9.52 18.42 7.15
C TYR A 37 -10.39 19.42 6.37
N GLU A 38 -9.95 20.66 6.18
CA GLU A 38 -10.65 21.66 5.38
C GLU A 38 -10.83 21.22 3.91
N ALA A 39 -9.85 20.54 3.32
CA ALA A 39 -9.98 19.99 1.98
C ALA A 39 -11.08 18.91 1.89
N LEU A 40 -11.20 18.05 2.92
CA LEU A 40 -12.27 17.06 3.01
C LEU A 40 -13.64 17.71 3.20
N VAL A 41 -13.73 18.77 3.99
CA VAL A 41 -14.97 19.54 4.17
C VAL A 41 -15.38 20.23 2.86
N LYS A 42 -14.45 20.94 2.22
CA LYS A 42 -14.70 21.69 0.97
C LYS A 42 -15.13 20.79 -0.19
N SER A 43 -14.64 19.56 -0.25
CA SER A 43 -15.01 18.56 -1.25
C SER A 43 -16.30 17.78 -0.92
N GLY A 44 -16.89 18.01 0.27
CA GLY A 44 -18.04 17.26 0.77
C GLY A 44 -17.73 15.81 1.14
N LEU A 45 -16.45 15.43 1.24
CA LEU A 45 -16.03 14.09 1.64
C LEU A 45 -16.21 13.87 3.14
N ALA A 46 -15.96 14.88 3.97
CA ALA A 46 -16.14 14.78 5.42
C ALA A 46 -17.59 14.42 5.80
N ASP A 47 -18.57 15.06 5.17
CA ASP A 47 -20.01 14.83 5.40
C ASP A 47 -20.48 13.43 4.98
N ARG A 48 -19.74 12.78 4.06
CA ARG A 48 -20.02 11.41 3.59
C ARG A 48 -19.42 10.34 4.50
N CYS A 49 -18.51 10.73 5.41
CA CYS A 49 -17.88 9.83 6.35
C CYS A 49 -18.67 9.74 7.67
N VAL A 50 -18.52 8.61 8.35
CA VAL A 50 -18.97 8.45 9.73
C VAL A 50 -17.94 9.11 10.63
N SER A 51 -18.29 10.26 11.20
CA SER A 51 -17.45 10.92 12.20
C SER A 51 -17.40 10.07 13.48
N ILE A 52 -16.18 9.76 13.93
CA ILE A 52 -15.94 9.02 15.18
C ILE A 52 -15.10 9.91 16.08
N PRO A 53 -15.49 10.11 17.35
CA PRO A 53 -14.73 10.93 18.28
C PRO A 53 -13.39 10.27 18.63
N VAL A 54 -12.38 11.12 18.88
CA VAL A 54 -11.11 10.70 19.46
C VAL A 54 -11.28 10.30 20.93
N ARG A 55 -10.30 9.57 21.45
CA ARG A 55 -10.11 9.34 22.88
C ARG A 55 -8.62 9.39 23.17
N GLU A 56 -8.24 9.54 24.43
CA GLU A 56 -6.85 9.29 24.82
C GLU A 56 -6.56 7.78 24.83
N ALA A 57 -5.36 7.41 24.37
CA ALA A 57 -4.79 6.11 24.67
C ALA A 57 -4.41 6.02 26.15
N THR A 58 -4.69 4.88 26.74
CA THR A 58 -4.26 4.54 28.11
C THR A 58 -2.79 4.16 28.13
N ASP A 59 -2.15 4.25 29.30
CA ASP A 59 -0.76 3.80 29.46
C ASP A 59 -0.59 2.33 29.05
N ALA A 60 -1.54 1.46 29.41
CA ALA A 60 -1.49 0.03 29.05
C ALA A 60 -1.56 -0.22 27.54
N GLU A 61 -2.17 0.69 26.77
CA GLU A 61 -2.19 0.64 25.31
C GLU A 61 -0.86 1.15 24.74
N ILE A 62 -0.31 2.24 25.27
CA ILE A 62 0.99 2.78 24.84
C ILE A 62 2.11 1.76 25.09
N LEU A 63 2.08 1.09 26.24
CA LEU A 63 3.02 0.03 26.62
C LEU A 63 2.96 -1.23 25.74
N LEU A 64 2.04 -1.31 24.77
CA LEU A 64 2.05 -2.38 23.77
C LEU A 64 3.24 -2.26 22.80
N ALA A 65 3.80 -1.06 22.62
CA ALA A 65 4.92 -0.83 21.71
C ALA A 65 6.03 0.05 22.32
N HIS A 66 5.83 0.59 23.52
CA HIS A 66 6.76 1.50 24.20
C HIS A 66 7.18 0.96 25.56
N SER A 67 8.40 1.30 25.99
CA SER A 67 8.90 0.99 27.31
C SER A 67 8.28 1.90 28.37
N GLU A 68 8.22 1.40 29.60
CA GLU A 68 7.72 2.16 30.74
C GLU A 68 8.61 3.38 31.01
N GLU A 69 9.93 3.23 30.89
CA GLU A 69 10.89 4.30 31.10
C GLU A 69 10.69 5.46 30.13
N TYR A 70 10.43 5.16 28.86
CA TYR A 70 10.17 6.18 27.84
C TYR A 70 8.83 6.88 28.06
N LEU A 71 7.77 6.12 28.34
CA LEU A 71 6.46 6.69 28.66
C LEU A 71 6.53 7.64 29.87
N GLU A 72 7.18 7.22 30.95
CA GLU A 72 7.35 8.05 32.15
C GLU A 72 8.23 9.29 31.90
N ALA A 73 9.19 9.21 30.97
CA ALA A 73 9.96 10.37 30.55
C ALA A 73 9.09 11.39 29.79
N VAL A 74 8.29 10.92 28.82
CA VAL A 74 7.41 11.77 28.01
C VAL A 74 6.28 12.38 28.85
N LYS A 75 5.73 11.65 29.83
CA LYS A 75 4.70 12.13 30.79
C LYS A 75 5.10 13.37 31.58
N LYS A 76 6.40 13.65 31.70
CA LYS A 76 6.93 14.82 32.41
C LYS A 76 6.95 16.07 31.54
N THR A 77 6.96 15.91 30.21
CA THR A 77 7.07 17.03 29.26
C THR A 77 5.98 18.11 29.39
N PRO A 78 4.72 17.83 29.81
CA PRO A 78 3.74 18.88 30.06
C PRO A 78 4.11 19.88 31.14
N TYR A 79 5.01 19.50 32.06
CA TYR A 79 5.43 20.31 33.20
C TYR A 79 6.81 20.96 33.00
N MET A 80 7.45 20.72 31.86
CA MET A 80 8.75 21.29 31.54
C MET A 80 8.62 22.71 30.98
N HIS A 81 9.51 23.59 31.41
CA HIS A 81 9.69 24.90 30.80
C HIS A 81 10.46 24.79 29.47
N LEU A 82 10.51 25.88 28.70
CA LEU A 82 11.08 25.90 27.34
C LEU A 82 12.51 25.33 27.27
N GLU A 83 13.38 25.74 28.19
CA GLU A 83 14.77 25.27 28.23
C GLU A 83 14.87 23.77 28.50
N GLU A 84 14.06 23.26 29.43
CA GLU A 84 13.97 21.84 29.76
C GLU A 84 13.43 21.01 28.59
N LEU A 85 12.43 21.53 27.87
CA LEU A 85 11.91 20.92 26.64
C LEU A 85 12.98 20.85 25.55
N MET A 86 13.74 21.92 25.35
CA MET A 86 14.85 21.94 24.38
C MET A 86 15.91 20.89 24.76
N THR A 87 16.30 20.82 26.04
CA THR A 87 17.24 19.79 26.54
C THR A 87 16.66 18.38 26.39
N PHE A 88 15.36 18.19 26.64
CA PHE A 88 14.69 16.90 26.47
C PHE A 88 14.67 16.47 25.00
N THR A 89 14.34 17.39 24.09
CA THR A 89 14.35 17.20 22.64
C THR A 89 15.72 16.73 22.14
N GLN A 90 16.82 17.32 22.60
CA GLN A 90 18.18 16.99 22.16
C GLN A 90 18.60 15.54 22.41
N LYS A 91 17.85 14.79 23.22
CA LYS A 91 18.09 13.35 23.46
C LYS A 91 17.65 12.47 22.28
N TYR A 92 16.88 13.02 21.35
CA TYR A 92 16.20 12.31 20.28
C TYR A 92 16.53 12.93 18.91
N GLY A 93 16.36 12.15 17.84
CA GLY A 93 16.64 12.59 16.47
C GLY A 93 15.42 13.24 15.82
N ASP A 94 15.59 14.47 15.31
CA ASP A 94 14.64 15.17 14.42
C ASP A 94 13.19 15.18 14.92
N VAL A 95 13.01 15.54 16.19
CA VAL A 95 11.71 15.68 16.86
C VAL A 95 11.74 16.87 17.79
N TYR A 96 10.58 17.47 18.09
CA TYR A 96 10.47 18.53 19.09
C TYR A 96 9.38 18.20 20.11
N PHE A 97 9.54 18.69 21.33
CA PHE A 97 8.53 18.56 22.38
C PHE A 97 7.89 19.91 22.70
N HIS A 98 6.63 19.86 23.13
CA HIS A 98 5.79 20.99 23.50
C HIS A 98 4.96 20.59 24.72
N PRO A 99 4.57 21.49 25.63
CA PRO A 99 3.80 21.10 26.83
C PRO A 99 2.53 20.28 26.52
N ASN A 100 1.90 20.52 25.37
CA ASN A 100 0.71 19.79 24.93
C ASN A 100 0.99 18.52 24.08
N ILE A 101 2.24 18.27 23.65
CA ILE A 101 2.50 17.19 22.67
C ILE A 101 2.19 15.80 23.22
N TYR A 102 2.38 15.56 24.52
CA TYR A 102 2.04 14.28 25.14
C TYR A 102 0.52 14.03 25.10
N HIS A 103 -0.29 15.06 25.38
CA HIS A 103 -1.74 14.96 25.26
C HIS A 103 -2.17 14.68 23.83
N CYS A 104 -1.66 15.45 22.85
CA CYS A 104 -1.95 15.22 21.43
C CYS A 104 -1.49 13.83 20.96
N ALA A 105 -0.33 13.33 21.43
CA ALA A 105 0.15 11.99 21.11
C ALA A 105 -0.76 10.89 21.65
N LYS A 106 -1.32 11.05 22.86
CA LYS A 106 -2.35 10.14 23.37
C LYS A 106 -3.61 10.17 22.52
N LEU A 107 -4.03 11.35 22.03
CA LEU A 107 -5.17 11.48 21.13
C LEU A 107 -4.90 10.83 19.76
N ALA A 108 -3.70 10.99 19.21
CA ALA A 108 -3.30 10.37 17.93
C ALA A 108 -3.36 8.83 18.01
N VAL A 109 -2.80 8.25 19.08
CA VAL A 109 -2.90 6.81 19.32
C VAL A 109 -4.36 6.40 19.54
N GLY A 110 -5.10 7.07 20.42
CA GLY A 110 -6.47 6.68 20.73
C GLY A 110 -7.46 6.87 19.57
N ALA A 111 -7.24 7.86 18.70
CA ALA A 111 -7.92 8.00 17.41
C ALA A 111 -7.68 6.77 16.53
N THR A 112 -6.43 6.31 16.44
CA THR A 112 -6.08 5.11 15.67
C THR A 112 -6.75 3.87 16.25
N LEU A 113 -6.81 3.72 17.57
CA LEU A 113 -7.49 2.60 18.23
C LEU A 113 -9.01 2.62 18.02
N GLN A 114 -9.64 3.81 18.05
CA GLN A 114 -11.05 3.98 17.71
C GLN A 114 -11.34 3.54 16.28
N LEU A 115 -10.44 3.82 15.33
CA LEU A 115 -10.57 3.35 13.95
C LEU A 115 -10.54 1.81 13.88
N VAL A 116 -9.57 1.19 14.55
CA VAL A 116 -9.47 -0.28 14.65
C VAL A 116 -10.74 -0.89 15.23
N ASP A 117 -11.24 -0.37 16.35
CA ASP A 117 -12.45 -0.89 17.00
C ASP A 117 -13.65 -0.86 16.04
N ASN A 118 -13.84 0.24 15.30
CA ASN A 118 -14.99 0.39 14.43
C ASN A 118 -14.89 -0.46 13.15
N VAL A 119 -13.68 -0.64 12.60
CA VAL A 119 -13.43 -1.50 11.43
C VAL A 119 -13.55 -2.98 11.81
N MET A 120 -12.87 -3.41 12.89
CA MET A 120 -12.83 -4.82 13.30
C MET A 120 -14.18 -5.33 13.81
N THR A 121 -15.01 -4.46 14.41
CA THR A 121 -16.38 -4.80 14.81
C THR A 121 -17.41 -4.65 13.68
N GLY A 122 -16.99 -4.22 12.48
CA GLY A 122 -17.86 -4.07 11.31
C GLY A 122 -18.89 -2.93 11.39
N LYS A 123 -18.68 -1.97 12.30
CA LYS A 123 -19.47 -0.73 12.40
C LYS A 123 -19.25 0.20 11.21
N VAL A 124 -18.04 0.18 10.66
CA VAL A 124 -17.66 0.76 9.37
C VAL A 124 -16.86 -0.29 8.58
N ARG A 125 -16.70 -0.08 7.28
CA ARG A 125 -15.88 -0.98 6.43
C ARG A 125 -14.40 -0.67 6.58
N ASN A 126 -14.07 0.62 6.54
CA ASN A 126 -12.72 1.17 6.54
C ASN A 126 -12.75 2.58 7.15
N GLY A 127 -11.61 3.25 7.21
CA GLY A 127 -11.57 4.66 7.56
C GLY A 127 -10.18 5.26 7.59
N MET A 128 -10.14 6.55 7.91
CA MET A 128 -8.92 7.33 8.03
C MET A 128 -8.90 8.10 9.36
N ALA A 129 -7.77 8.04 10.05
CA ALA A 129 -7.46 8.89 11.20
C ALA A 129 -6.52 10.02 10.75
N LEU A 130 -7.03 11.25 10.79
CA LEU A 130 -6.24 12.46 10.62
C LEU A 130 -5.67 12.83 11.98
N VAL A 131 -4.39 12.52 12.19
CA VAL A 131 -3.72 12.64 13.50
C VAL A 131 -2.45 13.44 13.42
N ARG A 132 -2.07 14.05 14.55
CA ARG A 132 -0.77 14.66 14.81
C ARG A 132 -0.45 14.54 16.30
N PRO A 133 0.76 14.13 16.70
CA PRO A 133 1.95 13.82 15.88
C PRO A 133 1.84 12.53 15.03
N PRO A 134 2.70 12.36 14.00
CA PRO A 134 2.89 11.09 13.29
C PRO A 134 3.48 10.02 14.23
N GLY A 135 3.63 8.79 13.74
CA GLY A 135 4.00 7.63 14.56
C GLY A 135 5.10 6.71 14.01
N HIS A 136 5.21 6.50 12.70
CA HIS A 136 5.96 5.35 12.16
C HIS A 136 7.47 5.29 12.48
N HIS A 137 8.10 6.42 12.82
CA HIS A 137 9.51 6.47 13.24
C HIS A 137 9.73 6.19 14.73
N SER A 138 8.69 6.37 15.56
CA SER A 138 8.80 6.24 17.01
C SER A 138 9.15 4.79 17.39
N GLN A 139 10.18 4.66 18.24
CA GLN A 139 10.77 3.39 18.66
C GLN A 139 10.36 3.06 20.09
N SER A 140 10.60 1.83 20.55
CA SER A 140 10.21 1.38 21.88
C SER A 140 10.66 2.31 23.02
N SER A 141 11.79 2.99 22.89
CA SER A 141 12.31 3.88 23.94
C SER A 141 12.74 5.25 23.44
N ALA A 142 12.31 5.65 22.25
CA ALA A 142 12.75 6.91 21.65
C ALA A 142 11.71 7.54 20.72
N ALA A 143 11.52 8.86 20.89
CA ALA A 143 10.92 9.68 19.85
C ALA A 143 11.91 9.81 18.68
N ASN A 144 11.40 9.93 17.47
CA ASN A 144 12.22 10.15 16.28
C ASN A 144 11.39 10.70 15.12
N GLY A 145 11.96 11.54 14.25
CA GLY A 145 11.29 11.96 13.01
C GLY A 145 9.90 12.54 13.24
N PHE A 146 9.79 13.51 14.14
CA PHE A 146 8.53 14.12 14.60
C PHE A 146 7.55 13.19 15.35
N CYS A 147 7.84 11.89 15.44
CA CYS A 147 6.98 10.89 16.05
C CYS A 147 7.26 10.74 17.55
N VAL A 148 6.20 10.78 18.37
CA VAL A 148 6.29 10.55 19.83
C VAL A 148 5.94 9.11 20.16
N PHE A 149 4.73 8.66 19.84
CA PHE A 149 4.33 7.26 19.98
C PHE A 149 4.01 6.67 18.63
N ASN A 150 4.33 5.39 18.45
CA ASN A 150 4.07 4.68 17.20
C ASN A 150 2.59 4.26 17.08
N ASN A 151 1.79 5.16 16.49
CA ASN A 151 0.34 5.01 16.32
C ASN A 151 -0.04 3.65 15.72
N VAL A 152 0.57 3.29 14.58
CA VAL A 152 0.25 2.08 13.83
C VAL A 152 0.77 0.82 14.52
N ALA A 153 1.97 0.84 15.10
CA ALA A 153 2.49 -0.32 15.82
C ALA A 153 1.66 -0.65 17.07
N ILE A 154 1.27 0.37 17.87
CA ILE A 154 0.34 0.19 18.99
C ILE A 154 -0.98 -0.38 18.49
N ALA A 155 -1.52 0.15 17.39
CA ALA A 155 -2.80 -0.28 16.83
C ALA A 155 -2.77 -1.73 16.30
N ALA A 156 -1.67 -2.16 15.68
CA ALA A 156 -1.48 -3.54 15.25
C ALA A 156 -1.41 -4.51 16.43
N GLN A 157 -0.64 -4.19 17.48
CA GLN A 157 -0.61 -4.99 18.71
C GLN A 157 -1.99 -5.02 19.40
N TYR A 158 -2.69 -3.89 19.43
CA TYR A 158 -4.04 -3.79 19.97
C TYR A 158 -5.04 -4.65 19.18
N ALA A 159 -5.01 -4.61 17.84
CA ALA A 159 -5.86 -5.44 16.98
C ALA A 159 -5.64 -6.94 17.22
N LYS A 160 -4.38 -7.36 17.39
CA LYS A 160 -4.03 -8.74 17.74
C LYS A 160 -4.57 -9.14 19.12
N LYS A 161 -4.34 -8.29 20.13
CA LYS A 161 -4.71 -8.57 21.53
C LYS A 161 -6.22 -8.53 21.79
N HIS A 162 -6.91 -7.53 21.26
CA HIS A 162 -8.32 -7.25 21.56
C HIS A 162 -9.29 -7.76 20.50
N HIS A 163 -8.90 -7.76 19.22
CA HIS A 163 -9.74 -8.20 18.10
C HIS A 163 -9.31 -9.54 17.50
N LYS A 164 -8.26 -10.17 18.04
CA LYS A 164 -7.76 -11.48 17.62
C LYS A 164 -7.39 -11.54 16.14
N ALA A 165 -6.97 -10.40 15.56
CA ALA A 165 -6.35 -10.39 14.24
C ALA A 165 -5.11 -11.30 14.27
N LYS A 166 -5.04 -12.28 13.36
CA LYS A 166 -3.93 -13.24 13.29
C LYS A 166 -2.86 -12.80 12.32
N ARG A 167 -3.24 -12.06 11.28
CA ARG A 167 -2.35 -11.55 10.23
C ARG A 167 -2.68 -10.08 9.98
N VAL A 168 -1.74 -9.20 10.28
CA VAL A 168 -1.88 -7.76 10.05
C VAL A 168 -0.89 -7.35 8.98
N LEU A 169 -1.38 -6.71 7.91
CA LEU A 169 -0.53 -6.08 6.91
C LEU A 169 -0.40 -4.59 7.24
N ILE A 170 0.82 -4.09 7.30
CA ILE A 170 1.10 -2.65 7.40
C ILE A 170 1.77 -2.23 6.08
N VAL A 171 1.14 -1.32 5.36
CA VAL A 171 1.68 -0.72 4.14
C VAL A 171 2.09 0.70 4.47
N ASP A 172 3.40 0.94 4.51
CA ASP A 172 3.97 2.27 4.66
C ASP A 172 4.31 2.84 3.30
N TRP A 173 3.56 3.86 2.90
CA TRP A 173 3.79 4.58 1.65
C TRP A 173 4.34 6.00 1.86
N ASP A 174 4.66 6.36 3.11
CA ASP A 174 5.41 7.57 3.41
C ASP A 174 6.75 7.53 2.67
N VAL A 175 7.30 8.70 2.33
CA VAL A 175 8.57 8.74 1.61
C VAL A 175 9.75 8.39 2.50
N HIS A 176 9.59 8.40 3.82
CA HIS A 176 10.59 8.00 4.79
C HIS A 176 10.37 6.56 5.26
N HIS A 177 11.46 5.87 5.62
CA HIS A 177 11.35 4.54 6.20
C HIS A 177 10.80 4.60 7.62
N GLY A 178 9.66 3.94 7.88
CA GLY A 178 9.12 3.75 9.24
C GLY A 178 9.89 2.72 10.06
N GLN A 179 11.16 3.01 10.38
CA GLN A 179 12.05 2.13 11.14
C GLN A 179 11.48 1.72 12.50
N GLY A 180 10.68 2.58 13.15
CA GLY A 180 10.02 2.25 14.40
C GLY A 180 9.02 1.09 14.26
N VAL A 181 8.29 1.05 13.14
CA VAL A 181 7.38 -0.07 12.82
C VAL A 181 8.19 -1.33 12.51
N GLN A 182 9.23 -1.23 11.68
CA GLN A 182 10.12 -2.36 11.36
C GLN A 182 10.67 -3.00 12.64
N TYR A 183 11.30 -2.22 13.53
CA TYR A 183 11.86 -2.74 14.77
C TYR A 183 10.82 -3.39 15.68
N CYS A 184 9.58 -2.86 15.71
CA CYS A 184 8.51 -3.40 16.55
C CYS A 184 8.07 -4.81 16.13
N PHE A 185 8.24 -5.18 14.85
CA PHE A 185 7.73 -6.44 14.29
C PHE A 185 8.81 -7.29 13.62
N GLU A 186 10.09 -6.93 13.78
CA GLU A 186 11.25 -7.57 13.13
C GLU A 186 11.25 -9.10 13.28
N ASP A 187 10.82 -9.63 14.42
CA ASP A 187 10.77 -11.07 14.72
C ASP A 187 9.35 -11.69 14.73
N ASP A 188 8.33 -10.93 14.34
CA ASP A 188 6.91 -11.29 14.45
C ASP A 188 6.28 -11.65 13.08
N PRO A 189 6.09 -12.95 12.75
CA PRO A 189 5.48 -13.36 11.47
C PRO A 189 3.98 -13.10 11.38
N SER A 190 3.33 -12.65 12.46
CA SER A 190 1.91 -12.29 12.41
C SER A 190 1.67 -10.87 11.88
N VAL A 191 2.73 -10.09 11.69
CA VAL A 191 2.68 -8.75 11.10
C VAL A 191 3.61 -8.70 9.89
N LEU A 192 3.05 -8.44 8.72
CA LEU A 192 3.81 -8.17 7.51
C LEU A 192 3.95 -6.65 7.37
N TYR A 193 5.17 -6.15 7.48
CA TYR A 193 5.50 -4.75 7.21
C TYR A 193 6.07 -4.59 5.80
N PHE A 194 5.48 -3.69 5.04
CA PHE A 194 5.99 -3.26 3.75
C PHE A 194 6.26 -1.76 3.80
N SER A 195 7.42 -1.33 3.32
CA SER A 195 7.74 0.08 3.15
C SER A 195 8.49 0.30 1.84
N TRP A 196 8.02 1.23 1.04
CA TRP A 196 8.94 1.96 0.16
C TRP A 196 9.44 3.20 0.87
N HIS A 197 10.52 3.80 0.38
CA HIS A 197 11.03 5.05 0.93
C HIS A 197 12.17 5.58 0.07
N ARG A 198 12.39 6.89 0.06
CA ARG A 198 13.62 7.49 -0.47
C ARG A 198 14.80 6.96 0.35
N TYR A 199 15.86 6.54 -0.33
CA TYR A 199 17.03 5.94 0.31
C TYR A 199 18.33 6.49 -0.26
N GLU A 200 18.41 6.61 -1.59
CA GLU A 200 19.59 7.13 -2.30
C GLU A 200 20.89 6.52 -1.79
N HIS A 201 20.94 5.18 -1.72
CA HIS A 201 22.05 4.43 -1.17
C HIS A 201 22.45 4.88 0.24
N GLN A 202 21.47 4.93 1.16
CA GLN A 202 21.63 5.34 2.55
C GLN A 202 21.96 6.84 2.76
N SER A 203 21.95 7.67 1.72
CA SER A 203 22.23 9.10 1.86
C SER A 203 21.02 9.93 2.28
N PHE A 204 19.79 9.40 2.14
CA PHE A 204 18.58 10.05 2.63
C PHE A 204 18.23 9.62 4.06
N TRP A 205 17.64 10.54 4.81
CA TRP A 205 17.21 10.31 6.20
C TRP A 205 16.20 9.14 6.27
N PRO A 206 16.28 8.22 7.24
CA PRO A 206 17.10 8.26 8.47
C PRO A 206 18.53 7.72 8.34
N ASN A 207 19.04 7.49 7.12
CA ASN A 207 20.42 7.04 6.86
C ASN A 207 20.78 5.68 7.49
N LEU A 208 19.82 4.77 7.54
CA LEU A 208 19.94 3.46 8.19
C LEU A 208 20.24 2.35 7.17
N LYS A 209 21.22 1.50 7.47
CA LYS A 209 21.56 0.34 6.63
C LYS A 209 20.40 -0.67 6.60
N GLU A 210 19.70 -0.78 7.71
CA GLU A 210 18.56 -1.66 7.88
C GLU A 210 17.29 -1.22 7.13
N SER A 211 17.29 -0.02 6.54
CA SER A 211 16.24 0.41 5.61
C SER A 211 16.43 -0.19 4.21
N ASP A 212 17.59 -0.78 3.90
CA ASP A 212 17.83 -1.40 2.60
C ASP A 212 16.98 -2.67 2.39
N PHE A 213 16.89 -3.14 1.14
CA PHE A 213 16.09 -4.30 0.75
C PHE A 213 16.52 -5.61 1.42
N ASP A 214 17.76 -5.70 1.91
CA ASP A 214 18.33 -6.93 2.48
C ASP A 214 17.92 -7.19 3.94
N SER A 215 17.20 -6.23 4.55
CA SER A 215 16.69 -6.32 5.91
C SER A 215 15.27 -6.87 5.89
N VAL A 216 15.20 -8.20 5.96
CA VAL A 216 13.99 -8.97 5.66
C VAL A 216 13.22 -9.46 6.89
N GLY A 217 13.57 -9.00 8.10
CA GLY A 217 13.10 -9.58 9.35
C GLY A 217 14.12 -10.54 9.95
N SER A 218 13.94 -10.87 11.22
CA SER A 218 14.82 -11.77 11.99
C SER A 218 14.04 -12.93 12.60
N GLY A 219 14.74 -14.00 12.99
CA GLY A 219 14.12 -15.13 13.68
C GLY A 219 12.91 -15.71 12.93
N LYS A 220 11.74 -15.69 13.58
CA LYS A 220 10.47 -16.16 12.99
C LYS A 220 9.84 -15.15 12.03
N GLY A 221 10.16 -13.87 12.17
CA GLY A 221 9.71 -12.77 11.29
C GLY A 221 10.50 -12.64 9.99
N ALA A 222 11.54 -13.46 9.78
CA ALA A 222 12.27 -13.47 8.51
C ALA A 222 11.34 -13.73 7.31
N GLY A 223 11.32 -12.79 6.37
CA GLY A 223 10.42 -12.72 5.22
C GLY A 223 9.25 -11.74 5.37
N PHE A 224 8.93 -11.29 6.60
CA PHE A 224 7.76 -10.46 6.93
C PHE A 224 8.08 -8.96 7.09
N ASN A 225 9.32 -8.56 6.79
CA ASN A 225 9.70 -7.16 6.62
C ASN A 225 10.16 -6.95 5.17
N VAL A 226 9.48 -6.10 4.40
CA VAL A 226 9.74 -5.89 2.97
C VAL A 226 10.07 -4.42 2.73
N ASN A 227 11.36 -4.12 2.52
CA ASN A 227 11.83 -2.79 2.17
C ASN A 227 12.04 -2.65 0.66
N VAL A 228 11.56 -1.54 0.09
CA VAL A 228 11.79 -1.15 -1.31
C VAL A 228 12.43 0.25 -1.35
N PRO A 229 13.77 0.33 -1.26
CA PRO A 229 14.46 1.61 -1.19
C PRO A 229 14.54 2.29 -2.57
N TRP A 230 14.14 3.55 -2.66
CA TRP A 230 14.31 4.38 -3.86
C TRP A 230 15.71 4.98 -3.89
N ASN A 231 16.55 4.46 -4.79
CA ASN A 231 17.92 4.95 -4.97
C ASN A 231 18.02 6.18 -5.87
N LYS A 232 16.88 6.70 -6.35
CA LYS A 232 16.75 7.95 -7.09
C LYS A 232 15.47 8.66 -6.68
N VAL A 233 15.49 9.99 -6.71
CA VAL A 233 14.27 10.82 -6.60
C VAL A 233 13.46 10.80 -7.89
N GLY A 234 12.26 11.38 -7.85
CA GLY A 234 11.42 11.57 -9.02
C GLY A 234 10.57 10.36 -9.42
N MET A 235 10.45 9.35 -8.55
CA MET A 235 9.56 8.20 -8.76
C MET A 235 8.13 8.68 -9.02
N GLY A 236 7.50 8.17 -10.09
CA GLY A 236 6.16 8.55 -10.51
C GLY A 236 5.12 7.46 -10.30
N ASN A 237 3.91 7.69 -10.84
CA ASN A 237 2.79 6.77 -10.73
C ASN A 237 3.13 5.34 -11.18
N SER A 238 3.88 5.22 -12.29
CA SER A 238 4.28 3.91 -12.82
C SER A 238 5.23 3.16 -11.90
N ASP A 239 6.17 3.84 -11.23
CA ASP A 239 7.08 3.23 -10.26
C ASP A 239 6.31 2.66 -9.06
N TYR A 240 5.33 3.43 -8.58
CA TYR A 240 4.49 3.06 -7.43
C TYR A 240 3.60 1.85 -7.77
N LEU A 241 2.93 1.90 -8.92
CA LEU A 241 2.14 0.77 -9.43
C LEU A 241 3.00 -0.47 -9.69
N ALA A 242 4.21 -0.31 -10.24
CA ALA A 242 5.11 -1.42 -10.49
C ALA A 242 5.48 -2.15 -9.19
N VAL A 243 5.78 -1.43 -8.11
CA VAL A 243 6.04 -2.05 -6.81
C VAL A 243 4.79 -2.72 -6.24
N PHE A 244 3.62 -2.11 -6.39
CA PHE A 244 2.37 -2.74 -5.97
C PHE A 244 2.13 -4.06 -6.70
N PHE A 245 2.26 -4.08 -8.03
CA PHE A 245 1.98 -5.27 -8.83
C PHE A 245 3.03 -6.37 -8.70
N HIS A 246 4.31 -6.00 -8.56
CA HIS A 246 5.41 -6.97 -8.65
C HIS A 246 6.05 -7.31 -7.31
N VAL A 247 5.71 -6.60 -6.23
CA VAL A 247 6.22 -6.86 -4.87
C VAL A 247 5.07 -6.99 -3.88
N LEU A 248 4.37 -5.90 -3.58
CA LEU A 248 3.43 -5.84 -2.45
C LEU A 248 2.20 -6.73 -2.63
N LEU A 249 1.44 -6.57 -3.71
CA LEU A 249 0.17 -7.29 -3.87
C LEU A 249 0.38 -8.82 -3.93
N PRO A 250 1.33 -9.37 -4.71
CA PRO A 250 1.57 -10.82 -4.69
C PRO A 250 1.79 -11.35 -3.28
N VAL A 251 2.67 -10.68 -2.51
CA VAL A 251 2.97 -11.04 -1.12
C VAL A 251 1.76 -10.86 -0.20
N ALA A 252 0.99 -9.78 -0.36
CA ALA A 252 -0.18 -9.49 0.46
C ALA A 252 -1.33 -10.49 0.23
N TYR A 253 -1.55 -10.95 -1.01
CA TYR A 253 -2.54 -11.99 -1.31
C TYR A 253 -2.11 -13.36 -0.78
N GLU A 254 -0.82 -13.69 -0.85
CA GLU A 254 -0.28 -14.91 -0.22
C GLU A 254 -0.38 -14.85 1.31
N PHE A 255 -0.06 -13.71 1.92
CA PHE A 255 -0.17 -13.48 3.36
C PHE A 255 -1.62 -13.48 3.85
N SER A 256 -2.57 -13.04 3.01
CA SER A 256 -4.00 -13.04 3.29
C SER A 256 -4.35 -12.35 4.63
N PRO A 257 -4.12 -11.02 4.78
CA PRO A 257 -4.30 -10.33 6.05
C PRO A 257 -5.76 -10.31 6.54
N ASP A 258 -5.94 -10.27 7.85
CA ASP A 258 -7.23 -10.07 8.50
C ASP A 258 -7.58 -8.57 8.67
N LEU A 259 -6.57 -7.70 8.61
CA LEU A 259 -6.62 -6.24 8.73
C LEU A 259 -5.44 -5.61 7.97
N VAL A 260 -5.68 -4.49 7.29
CA VAL A 260 -4.64 -3.69 6.64
C VAL A 260 -4.55 -2.32 7.31
N PHE A 261 -3.34 -1.92 7.71
CA PHE A 261 -3.00 -0.54 8.03
C PHE A 261 -2.28 0.12 6.86
N ILE A 262 -2.50 1.43 6.71
CA ILE A 262 -1.72 2.28 5.83
C ILE A 262 -1.07 3.36 6.69
N CYS A 263 0.26 3.38 6.78
CA CYS A 263 0.99 4.56 7.25
C CYS A 263 0.95 5.57 6.10
N ALA A 264 0.00 6.50 6.19
CA ALA A 264 -0.42 7.32 5.07
C ALA A 264 0.36 8.64 5.02
N GLY A 265 1.64 8.54 4.68
CA GLY A 265 2.48 9.70 4.36
C GLY A 265 2.26 10.19 2.94
N PHE A 266 1.98 11.48 2.77
CA PHE A 266 1.74 12.10 1.47
C PHE A 266 2.90 12.98 0.99
N ASP A 267 4.04 12.89 1.67
CA ASP A 267 5.33 13.44 1.24
C ASP A 267 5.96 12.63 0.09
N SER A 268 5.42 11.46 -0.21
CA SER A 268 5.67 10.69 -1.44
C SER A 268 4.98 11.27 -2.69
N ALA A 269 4.24 12.37 -2.54
CA ALA A 269 3.57 13.06 -3.66
C ALA A 269 4.45 14.12 -4.33
N ILE A 270 4.07 14.47 -5.56
CA ILE A 270 4.67 15.58 -6.31
C ILE A 270 4.55 16.91 -5.56
N GLY A 271 5.66 17.67 -5.56
CA GLY A 271 5.74 18.99 -4.94
C GLY A 271 6.09 18.98 -3.45
N ASP A 272 6.29 17.81 -2.85
CA ASP A 272 6.81 17.71 -1.49
C ASP A 272 8.32 18.10 -1.41
N PRO A 273 8.72 18.93 -0.44
CA PRO A 273 10.09 19.40 -0.30
C PRO A 273 11.07 18.36 0.27
N GLU A 274 10.60 17.30 0.93
CA GLU A 274 11.45 16.22 1.46
C GLU A 274 11.49 15.04 0.49
N GLY A 275 10.34 14.64 -0.05
CA GLY A 275 10.26 13.44 -0.88
C GLY A 275 10.86 13.58 -2.28
N HIS A 276 10.69 14.75 -2.91
CA HIS A 276 11.13 15.00 -4.29
C HIS A 276 10.66 13.93 -5.31
N MET A 277 9.49 13.34 -5.06
CA MET A 277 8.87 12.38 -5.95
C MET A 277 8.02 13.08 -7.03
N SER A 278 7.58 12.32 -8.03
CA SER A 278 6.79 12.82 -9.16
C SER A 278 5.38 12.22 -9.22
N ALA A 279 5.00 11.41 -8.23
CA ALA A 279 3.70 10.74 -8.21
C ALA A 279 2.56 11.75 -7.96
N THR A 280 1.49 11.69 -8.76
CA THR A 280 0.36 12.60 -8.64
C THR A 280 -0.56 12.16 -7.50
N PRO A 281 -1.33 13.08 -6.86
CA PRO A 281 -2.29 12.72 -5.81
C PRO A 281 -3.28 11.62 -6.21
N ASP A 282 -3.66 11.53 -7.49
CA ASP A 282 -4.55 10.48 -8.00
C ASP A 282 -4.02 9.06 -7.76
N ILE A 283 -2.70 8.88 -7.65
CA ILE A 283 -2.11 7.56 -7.43
C ILE A 283 -2.62 6.94 -6.14
N PHE A 284 -2.77 7.72 -5.06
CA PHE A 284 -3.18 7.21 -3.76
C PHE A 284 -4.61 6.66 -3.77
N ALA A 285 -5.46 7.15 -4.67
CA ALA A 285 -6.79 6.55 -4.90
C ALA A 285 -6.66 5.13 -5.47
N HIS A 286 -5.77 4.91 -6.44
CA HIS A 286 -5.51 3.58 -6.99
C HIS A 286 -4.84 2.66 -5.98
N LEU A 287 -3.85 3.13 -5.23
CA LEU A 287 -3.17 2.33 -4.20
C LEU A 287 -4.16 1.89 -3.11
N THR A 288 -5.00 2.82 -2.64
CA THR A 288 -6.07 2.51 -1.67
C THR A 288 -7.05 1.48 -2.23
N HIS A 289 -7.52 1.67 -3.47
CA HIS A 289 -8.43 0.73 -4.14
C HIS A 289 -7.86 -0.69 -4.23
N LEU A 290 -6.58 -0.81 -4.59
CA LEU A 290 -5.90 -2.11 -4.67
C LEU A 290 -5.83 -2.80 -3.31
N LEU A 291 -5.58 -2.06 -2.23
CA LEU A 291 -5.56 -2.60 -0.86
C LEU A 291 -6.94 -2.91 -0.29
N MET A 292 -7.99 -2.21 -0.73
CA MET A 292 -9.38 -2.48 -0.31
C MET A 292 -9.92 -3.85 -0.78
N ASN A 293 -9.21 -4.55 -1.66
CA ASN A 293 -9.53 -5.92 -2.07
C ASN A 293 -9.01 -6.97 -1.07
N LEU A 294 -8.13 -6.59 -0.15
CA LEU A 294 -7.61 -7.42 0.92
C LEU A 294 -8.49 -7.31 2.18
N ALA A 295 -8.37 -8.28 3.08
CA ALA A 295 -9.01 -8.24 4.40
C ALA A 295 -10.52 -7.90 4.38
N ASP A 296 -11.26 -8.32 3.34
CA ASP A 296 -12.68 -7.96 3.14
C ASP A 296 -12.94 -6.43 3.19
N GLY A 297 -11.96 -5.63 2.78
CA GLY A 297 -12.01 -4.17 2.81
C GLY A 297 -11.75 -3.53 4.17
N LYS A 298 -11.31 -4.30 5.19
CA LYS A 298 -10.89 -3.78 6.51
C LYS A 298 -9.54 -3.07 6.38
N VAL A 299 -9.62 -1.78 6.07
CA VAL A 299 -8.46 -0.90 5.88
C VAL A 299 -8.53 0.28 6.86
N CYS A 300 -7.44 0.50 7.60
CA CYS A 300 -7.27 1.62 8.52
C CYS A 300 -6.11 2.51 8.02
N ALA A 301 -6.41 3.66 7.44
CA ALA A 301 -5.39 4.64 7.05
C ALA A 301 -5.10 5.61 8.21
N VAL A 302 -3.83 5.87 8.48
CA VAL A 302 -3.40 6.75 9.58
C VAL A 302 -2.44 7.77 9.00
N LEU A 303 -2.75 9.05 9.15
CA LEU A 303 -1.89 10.13 8.63
C LEU A 303 -0.53 10.11 9.33
N GLU A 304 0.55 10.05 8.54
CA GLU A 304 1.92 10.27 8.99
C GLU A 304 2.33 11.72 8.63
N VAL A 305 3.14 11.91 7.58
CA VAL A 305 3.56 13.24 7.10
C VAL A 305 2.76 13.67 5.86
N SER A 306 2.65 14.97 5.61
CA SER A 306 1.96 15.56 4.45
C SER A 306 2.46 16.98 4.20
N ALA A 307 2.61 17.34 2.93
CA ALA A 307 3.06 18.67 2.53
C ALA A 307 2.11 19.79 3.03
N ARG A 308 2.67 20.97 3.31
CA ARG A 308 1.93 22.18 3.73
C ARG A 308 1.03 22.75 2.63
N SER A 309 1.36 22.52 1.35
CA SER A 309 0.68 23.19 0.22
C SER A 309 -0.48 22.37 -0.33
N SER A 310 -1.52 23.06 -0.80
CA SER A 310 -2.74 22.52 -1.41
C SER A 310 -2.53 21.72 -2.71
N SER A 311 -1.29 21.36 -3.07
CA SER A 311 -0.98 20.52 -4.25
C SER A 311 -1.63 19.14 -4.18
N LEU A 312 -1.95 18.65 -2.98
CA LEU A 312 -2.74 17.42 -2.77
C LEU A 312 -4.25 17.61 -3.05
N ALA A 313 -4.76 18.85 -3.07
CA ALA A 313 -6.20 19.09 -3.22
C ALA A 313 -6.67 19.21 -4.68
N HIS A 314 -5.77 19.51 -5.63
CA HIS A 314 -6.13 19.70 -7.03
C HIS A 314 -4.94 19.38 -7.95
N ALA A 315 -4.94 18.20 -8.57
CA ALA A 315 -4.07 17.95 -9.72
C ALA A 315 -4.85 17.15 -10.78
N ASN A 316 -5.50 17.88 -11.70
CA ASN A 316 -5.98 17.29 -12.94
C ASN A 316 -4.79 16.90 -13.83
N VAL A 317 -4.86 15.66 -14.30
CA VAL A 317 -4.04 14.95 -15.28
C VAL A 317 -3.66 15.79 -16.51
N SER A 318 -2.36 15.84 -16.85
CA SER A 318 -1.86 15.61 -18.22
C SER A 318 -0.33 15.69 -18.29
N SER A 319 0.36 14.56 -18.13
CA SER A 319 1.67 14.36 -18.76
C SER A 319 1.97 12.88 -18.94
N SER A 320 1.16 12.20 -19.76
CA SER A 320 1.57 10.98 -20.45
C SER A 320 2.60 11.33 -21.53
N SER A 321 3.76 11.84 -21.12
CA SER A 321 4.93 11.89 -21.99
C SER A 321 5.61 10.53 -21.91
N ARG A 322 5.43 9.77 -23.00
CA ARG A 322 6.19 8.58 -23.38
C ARG A 322 7.69 8.85 -23.20
N THR A 323 8.25 8.52 -22.05
CA THR A 323 9.68 8.29 -21.92
C THR A 323 9.87 6.79 -21.94
N LEU A 324 10.26 6.27 -23.10
CA LEU A 324 10.66 4.89 -23.39
C LEU A 324 11.98 4.49 -22.67
N LEU A 325 12.26 5.07 -21.51
CA LEU A 325 13.45 4.78 -20.72
C LEU A 325 12.96 4.26 -19.36
N LEU A 326 13.22 2.97 -19.14
CA LEU A 326 13.22 2.22 -17.88
C LEU A 326 12.78 3.01 -16.63
N PHE A 327 11.72 2.55 -15.96
CA PHE A 327 11.27 3.10 -14.69
C PHE A 327 12.39 2.97 -13.62
N PRO A 328 12.81 4.07 -12.95
CA PRO A 328 13.91 4.05 -11.98
C PRO A 328 13.76 3.02 -10.86
N ALA A 329 12.52 2.60 -10.54
CA ALA A 329 12.21 1.58 -9.53
C ALA A 329 12.69 0.15 -9.86
N LEU A 330 13.04 -0.17 -11.11
CA LEU A 330 13.28 -1.56 -11.53
C LEU A 330 14.40 -2.26 -10.76
N GLU A 331 15.46 -1.54 -10.37
CA GLU A 331 16.54 -2.09 -9.56
C GLU A 331 16.02 -2.50 -8.18
N SER A 332 15.32 -1.60 -7.50
CA SER A 332 14.73 -1.83 -6.18
C SER A 332 13.71 -2.96 -6.19
N ILE A 333 12.86 -3.01 -7.23
CA ILE A 333 11.92 -4.12 -7.47
C ILE A 333 12.68 -5.43 -7.62
N HIS A 334 13.73 -5.46 -8.44
CA HIS A 334 14.50 -6.67 -8.66
C HIS A 334 15.16 -7.17 -7.37
N SER A 335 15.81 -6.27 -6.63
CA SER A 335 16.51 -6.58 -5.38
C SER A 335 15.56 -7.11 -4.31
N ALA A 336 14.43 -6.42 -4.08
CA ALA A 336 13.39 -6.87 -3.16
C ALA A 336 12.84 -8.25 -3.56
N ARG A 337 12.49 -8.46 -4.84
CA ARG A 337 12.02 -9.76 -5.31
C ARG A 337 13.07 -10.86 -5.12
N SER A 338 14.33 -10.56 -5.43
CA SER A 338 15.43 -11.52 -5.38
C SER A 338 15.69 -12.03 -3.97
N ILE A 339 15.68 -11.15 -2.96
CA ILE A 339 15.90 -11.54 -1.57
C ILE A 339 14.67 -12.23 -0.96
N HIS A 340 13.46 -11.82 -1.37
CA HIS A 340 12.21 -12.34 -0.83
C HIS A 340 11.72 -13.65 -1.46
N LYS A 341 12.26 -14.06 -2.62
CA LYS A 341 11.84 -15.29 -3.31
C LYS A 341 11.96 -16.57 -2.48
N LYS A 342 12.83 -16.61 -1.45
CA LYS A 342 12.96 -17.75 -0.53
C LYS A 342 11.85 -17.83 0.51
N TYR A 343 11.11 -16.75 0.74
CA TYR A 343 10.07 -16.66 1.76
C TYR A 343 8.67 -16.72 1.16
N TRP A 344 8.48 -16.20 -0.06
CA TRP A 344 7.17 -16.04 -0.69
C TRP A 344 7.08 -16.83 -1.98
N SER A 345 6.11 -17.73 -2.06
CA SER A 345 5.92 -18.62 -3.21
C SER A 345 5.60 -17.85 -4.49
N CYS A 346 4.84 -16.76 -4.37
CA CYS A 346 4.51 -15.85 -5.47
C CYS A 346 5.73 -15.16 -6.09
N LEU A 347 6.89 -15.18 -5.40
CA LEU A 347 8.15 -14.58 -5.85
C LEU A 347 9.23 -15.61 -6.24
N GLN A 348 9.02 -16.91 -5.99
CA GLN A 348 10.04 -17.97 -6.16
C GLN A 348 10.67 -18.03 -7.57
N HIS A 349 9.92 -17.65 -8.60
CA HIS A 349 10.36 -17.72 -10.00
C HIS A 349 11.06 -16.45 -10.50
N ALA A 350 11.32 -15.47 -9.63
CA ALA A 350 12.12 -14.30 -9.96
C ALA A 350 13.56 -14.70 -10.36
N GLY A 351 13.92 -14.49 -11.64
CA GLY A 351 15.28 -14.66 -12.15
C GLY A 351 15.56 -15.94 -12.95
N MET A 352 14.55 -16.74 -13.33
CA MET A 352 14.77 -17.86 -14.26
C MET A 352 14.99 -17.35 -15.69
N SER A 353 16.20 -17.51 -16.24
CA SER A 353 16.47 -17.26 -17.66
C SER A 353 15.95 -18.42 -18.51
N SER A 354 14.95 -18.19 -19.36
CA SER A 354 14.50 -19.23 -20.29
C SER A 354 15.40 -19.27 -21.53
N GLN A 355 16.26 -20.28 -21.62
CA GLN A 355 16.96 -20.64 -22.87
C GLN A 355 16.02 -21.40 -23.81
N HIS A 356 15.13 -20.73 -24.55
CA HIS A 356 14.43 -21.33 -25.70
C HIS A 356 14.12 -20.29 -26.79
N PRO A 357 14.10 -20.68 -28.08
CA PRO A 357 14.09 -19.74 -29.20
C PRO A 357 12.80 -18.91 -29.27
N LEU A 358 12.99 -17.61 -29.45
CA LEU A 358 11.94 -16.61 -29.65
C LEU A 358 11.33 -16.77 -31.06
N PHE A 359 10.01 -16.93 -31.15
CA PHE A 359 9.27 -16.75 -32.40
C PHE A 359 8.94 -15.25 -32.59
N HIS A 360 9.30 -14.68 -33.74
CA HIS A 360 9.00 -13.29 -34.09
C HIS A 360 7.53 -13.11 -34.52
N PHE A 361 6.88 -12.07 -34.00
CA PHE A 361 5.59 -11.58 -34.48
C PHE A 361 5.69 -10.07 -34.77
N THR A 362 5.06 -9.63 -35.85
CA THR A 362 5.00 -8.23 -36.29
C THR A 362 3.77 -7.52 -35.69
N PRO A 363 3.89 -6.31 -35.13
CA PRO A 363 2.74 -5.58 -34.60
C PRO A 363 1.88 -5.04 -35.75
N THR A 364 0.57 -5.26 -35.70
CA THR A 364 -0.40 -4.47 -36.48
C THR A 364 -1.04 -3.42 -35.57
N SER A 365 -1.28 -2.25 -36.13
CA SER A 365 -1.75 -1.06 -35.41
C SER A 365 -3.09 -1.29 -34.70
N PHE A 366 -3.09 -1.27 -33.37
CA PHE A 366 -4.32 -1.22 -32.58
C PHE A 366 -4.81 0.24 -32.46
N ARG A 367 -5.96 0.55 -33.08
CA ARG A 367 -6.61 1.87 -33.03
C ARG A 367 -7.87 1.91 -32.16
N ASP A 368 -8.27 0.81 -31.54
CA ASP A 368 -9.54 0.74 -30.80
C ASP A 368 -9.33 0.76 -29.28
N ARG A 369 -10.10 1.62 -28.59
CA ARG A 369 -10.01 1.98 -27.15
C ARG A 369 -10.78 1.02 -26.22
N LEU A 370 -10.74 -0.29 -26.47
CA LEU A 370 -11.56 -1.27 -25.76
C LEU A 370 -10.72 -2.38 -25.12
N TYR A 371 -10.83 -2.53 -23.79
CA TYR A 371 -10.20 -3.62 -23.04
C TYR A 371 -11.23 -4.71 -22.78
N ILE A 372 -11.07 -5.88 -23.42
CA ILE A 372 -12.00 -7.01 -23.30
C ILE A 372 -11.33 -8.13 -22.53
N LEU A 373 -11.88 -8.49 -21.36
CA LEU A 373 -11.49 -9.69 -20.63
C LEU A 373 -12.48 -10.82 -20.94
N ARG A 374 -12.01 -11.89 -21.59
CA ARG A 374 -12.77 -13.15 -21.75
C ARG A 374 -12.29 -14.16 -20.71
N CYS A 375 -13.16 -14.53 -19.78
CA CYS A 375 -12.85 -15.50 -18.74
C CYS A 375 -13.21 -16.92 -19.20
N ALA A 376 -12.25 -17.65 -19.79
CA ALA A 376 -12.40 -19.06 -20.17
C ALA A 376 -11.27 -19.88 -19.52
N CYS A 377 -11.56 -20.49 -18.36
CA CYS A 377 -10.90 -21.60 -17.64
C CYS A 377 -9.37 -21.80 -17.66
N SER A 378 -8.60 -20.82 -18.13
CA SER A 378 -7.15 -20.80 -18.35
C SER A 378 -6.61 -21.79 -19.39
N PRO A 379 -5.88 -21.26 -20.39
CA PRO A 379 -4.45 -21.61 -20.56
C PRO A 379 -3.52 -20.37 -20.47
N LEU A 380 -3.72 -19.52 -19.46
CA LEU A 380 -3.26 -18.14 -19.26
C LEU A 380 -4.04 -17.08 -20.06
N ILE A 381 -5.30 -16.82 -19.67
CA ILE A 381 -6.12 -15.66 -20.11
C ILE A 381 -6.17 -15.47 -21.66
N ALA A 382 -6.09 -16.59 -22.40
CA ALA A 382 -6.22 -16.73 -23.86
C ALA A 382 -5.34 -15.84 -24.77
N THR A 383 -4.17 -15.38 -24.29
CA THR A 383 -3.17 -14.56 -25.03
C THR A 383 -3.45 -13.05 -25.03
N VAL A 384 -3.86 -12.46 -23.92
CA VAL A 384 -4.11 -11.01 -23.72
C VAL A 384 -5.16 -10.38 -24.64
N LEU A 385 -5.32 -10.70 -25.94
CA LEU A 385 -6.35 -10.07 -26.80
C LEU A 385 -6.94 -10.85 -28.01
N LEU A 386 -6.40 -11.93 -28.62
CA LEU A 386 -7.11 -12.76 -29.67
C LEU A 386 -6.27 -13.97 -30.21
N ARG A 387 -6.99 -15.06 -30.57
CA ARG A 387 -6.63 -16.27 -31.37
C ARG A 387 -5.55 -17.25 -30.85
N SER A 388 -6.01 -18.34 -30.20
CA SER A 388 -5.45 -19.69 -30.40
C SER A 388 -6.60 -20.72 -30.52
N PRO A 389 -6.58 -21.68 -31.46
CA PRO A 389 -7.66 -22.66 -31.66
C PRO A 389 -7.56 -23.93 -30.79
N SER A 390 -6.59 -24.02 -29.89
CA SER A 390 -6.44 -25.17 -28.99
C SER A 390 -6.00 -24.71 -27.59
N PRO A 391 -6.65 -25.18 -26.51
CA PRO A 391 -6.23 -24.87 -25.15
C PRO A 391 -5.01 -25.72 -24.77
N PRO A 392 -3.88 -25.13 -24.33
CA PRO A 392 -2.93 -25.84 -23.48
C PRO A 392 -3.65 -26.38 -22.23
N GLN A 393 -3.29 -27.60 -21.80
CA GLN A 393 -3.65 -28.10 -20.47
C GLN A 393 -2.68 -27.51 -19.45
N GLY A 394 -3.19 -27.01 -18.33
CA GLY A 394 -2.40 -26.46 -17.23
C GLY A 394 -2.76 -25.00 -16.92
N CYS A 395 -3.72 -24.83 -16.00
CA CYS A 395 -3.86 -23.72 -15.04
C CYS A 395 -5.28 -23.79 -14.43
N GLY A 396 -5.43 -24.58 -13.38
CA GLY A 396 -6.74 -24.92 -12.80
C GLY A 396 -7.03 -24.32 -11.42
N ASP A 397 -6.09 -23.61 -10.80
CA ASP A 397 -6.22 -23.15 -9.41
C ASP A 397 -6.30 -21.62 -9.25
N THR A 398 -6.86 -21.19 -8.12
CA THR A 398 -7.09 -19.78 -7.78
C THR A 398 -5.80 -18.96 -7.75
N ALA A 399 -4.69 -19.57 -7.35
CA ALA A 399 -3.41 -18.89 -7.20
C ALA A 399 -2.78 -18.52 -8.54
N GLY A 400 -2.80 -19.43 -9.52
CA GLY A 400 -2.30 -19.14 -10.87
C GLY A 400 -3.08 -18.01 -11.55
N VAL A 401 -4.41 -17.97 -11.37
CA VAL A 401 -5.23 -16.87 -11.89
C VAL A 401 -4.88 -15.55 -11.22
N MET A 402 -4.78 -15.52 -9.88
CA MET A 402 -4.41 -14.29 -9.17
C MET A 402 -3.01 -13.80 -9.54
N GLN A 403 -2.04 -14.70 -9.72
CA GLN A 403 -0.70 -14.32 -10.19
C GLN A 403 -0.77 -13.64 -11.57
N ALA A 404 -1.58 -14.18 -12.49
CA ALA A 404 -1.78 -13.59 -13.80
C ALA A 404 -2.52 -12.25 -13.74
N VAL A 405 -3.46 -12.08 -12.81
CA VAL A 405 -4.17 -10.81 -12.61
C VAL A 405 -3.20 -9.72 -12.12
N LEU A 406 -2.46 -10.01 -11.06
CA LEU A 406 -1.59 -9.06 -10.39
C LEU A 406 -0.36 -8.73 -11.23
N GLY A 407 0.27 -9.74 -11.85
CA GLY A 407 1.55 -9.58 -12.55
C GLY A 407 1.44 -9.41 -14.07
N LEU A 408 0.25 -9.54 -14.68
CA LEU A 408 0.01 -9.28 -16.11
C LEU A 408 -1.17 -8.34 -16.36
N LEU A 409 -2.39 -8.73 -15.96
CA LEU A 409 -3.59 -8.01 -16.37
C LEU A 409 -3.65 -6.58 -15.83
N LEU A 410 -3.40 -6.39 -14.54
CA LEU A 410 -3.41 -5.07 -13.93
C LEU A 410 -2.31 -4.17 -14.52
N PRO A 411 -1.02 -4.58 -14.59
CA PRO A 411 -0.01 -3.79 -15.28
C PRO A 411 -0.39 -3.41 -16.71
N LEU A 412 -0.91 -4.35 -17.50
CA LEU A 412 -1.34 -4.09 -18.88
C LEU A 412 -2.50 -3.10 -18.93
N GLY A 413 -3.52 -3.28 -18.08
CA GLY A 413 -4.69 -2.41 -18.02
C GLY A 413 -4.34 -0.99 -17.60
N TYR A 414 -3.50 -0.85 -16.57
CA TYR A 414 -3.05 0.46 -16.09
C TYR A 414 -2.17 1.18 -17.12
N GLN A 415 -1.29 0.47 -17.82
CA GLN A 415 -0.47 1.08 -18.87
C GLN A 415 -1.27 1.40 -20.15
N TYR A 416 -2.32 0.62 -20.43
CA TYR A 416 -3.19 0.83 -21.60
C TYR A 416 -4.18 1.99 -21.41
N GLU A 417 -4.58 2.29 -20.17
CA GLU A 417 -5.54 3.35 -19.81
C GLU A 417 -6.88 3.25 -20.59
N PRO A 418 -7.65 2.15 -20.41
CA PRO A 418 -8.87 1.94 -21.18
C PRO A 418 -9.95 2.98 -20.86
N GLY A 419 -10.78 3.31 -21.85
CA GLY A 419 -12.01 4.10 -21.64
C GLY A 419 -13.21 3.28 -21.12
N LEU A 420 -13.14 1.96 -21.24
CA LEU A 420 -14.16 1.01 -20.78
C LEU A 420 -13.50 -0.36 -20.51
N VAL A 421 -13.88 -1.00 -19.41
CA VAL A 421 -13.57 -2.40 -19.12
C VAL A 421 -14.79 -3.27 -19.46
N LEU A 422 -14.62 -4.25 -20.35
CA LEU A 422 -15.64 -5.26 -20.65
C LEU A 422 -15.25 -6.59 -20.04
N LEU A 423 -15.98 -7.03 -19.02
CA LEU A 423 -15.84 -8.36 -18.42
C LEU A 423 -16.89 -9.28 -19.02
N ALA A 424 -16.50 -10.47 -19.47
CA ALA A 424 -17.46 -11.41 -20.01
C ALA A 424 -17.24 -12.83 -19.46
N ARG A 425 -18.32 -13.41 -18.92
CA ARG A 425 -18.36 -14.74 -18.29
C ARG A 425 -19.24 -15.67 -19.12
N TRP A 426 -18.70 -16.83 -19.46
CA TRP A 426 -19.36 -17.87 -20.26
C TRP A 426 -19.67 -19.13 -19.43
N PRO A 427 -20.69 -19.93 -19.81
CA PRO A 427 -21.01 -21.19 -19.17
C PRO A 427 -19.83 -22.16 -19.20
N GLY A 428 -19.57 -22.80 -18.07
CA GLY A 428 -18.42 -23.69 -17.89
C GLY A 428 -17.15 -22.97 -17.43
N CYS A 429 -17.20 -21.65 -17.21
CA CYS A 429 -16.13 -20.90 -16.54
C CYS A 429 -15.87 -21.46 -15.13
N GLN A 430 -14.68 -22.01 -14.90
CA GLN A 430 -14.25 -22.58 -13.62
C GLN A 430 -13.84 -21.52 -12.58
N VAL A 431 -14.12 -20.25 -12.82
CA VAL A 431 -13.85 -19.17 -11.85
C VAL A 431 -14.97 -19.13 -10.82
N GLU A 432 -14.64 -19.58 -9.62
CA GLU A 432 -15.50 -19.54 -8.45
C GLU A 432 -15.92 -18.12 -8.06
N GLY A 433 -16.96 -18.02 -7.23
CA GLY A 433 -17.55 -16.74 -6.82
C GLY A 433 -16.54 -15.77 -6.18
N GLY A 434 -15.71 -16.23 -5.23
CA GLY A 434 -14.73 -15.37 -4.56
C GLY A 434 -13.67 -14.80 -5.51
N LEU A 435 -13.10 -15.65 -6.37
CA LEU A 435 -12.13 -15.21 -7.39
C LEU A 435 -12.77 -14.25 -8.40
N TRP A 436 -14.03 -14.48 -8.79
CA TRP A 436 -14.78 -13.55 -9.64
C TRP A 436 -14.98 -12.18 -8.98
N GLN A 437 -15.24 -12.14 -7.66
CA GLN A 437 -15.35 -10.88 -6.92
C GLN A 437 -14.03 -10.11 -6.93
N GLN A 438 -12.93 -10.78 -6.64
CA GLN A 438 -11.59 -10.18 -6.63
C GLN A 438 -11.24 -9.59 -8.00
N LEU A 439 -11.47 -10.34 -9.08
CA LEU A 439 -11.31 -9.87 -10.45
C LEU A 439 -12.14 -8.62 -10.75
N THR A 440 -13.44 -8.67 -10.44
CA THR A 440 -14.38 -7.59 -10.73
C THR A 440 -14.05 -6.33 -9.93
N CYS A 441 -13.66 -6.47 -8.66
CA CYS A 441 -13.30 -5.33 -7.82
C CYS A 441 -11.95 -4.74 -8.21
N LEU A 442 -10.90 -5.54 -8.45
CA LEU A 442 -9.60 -5.03 -8.87
C LEU A 442 -9.69 -4.25 -10.19
N LEU A 443 -10.40 -4.78 -11.19
CA LEU A 443 -10.48 -4.18 -12.53
C LEU A 443 -11.32 -2.89 -12.58
N GLN A 444 -12.15 -2.61 -11.56
CA GLN A 444 -12.82 -1.31 -11.42
C GLN A 444 -11.85 -0.16 -11.13
N GLY A 445 -10.58 -0.44 -10.80
CA GLY A 445 -9.53 0.58 -10.71
C GLY A 445 -9.15 1.18 -12.07
N LEU A 446 -9.58 0.57 -13.18
CA LEU A 446 -9.36 1.03 -14.54
C LEU A 446 -10.58 1.81 -15.06
N ALA A 447 -10.41 2.58 -16.14
CA ALA A 447 -11.50 3.28 -16.83
C ALA A 447 -12.41 4.13 -15.92
N LEU A 448 -11.87 4.65 -14.81
CA LEU A 448 -12.64 5.38 -13.79
C LEU A 448 -13.85 4.57 -13.24
N GLY A 449 -13.72 3.25 -13.19
CA GLY A 449 -14.80 2.34 -12.77
C GLY A 449 -15.82 2.02 -13.85
N HIS A 450 -15.72 2.58 -15.06
CA HIS A 450 -16.61 2.21 -16.18
C HIS A 450 -16.37 0.75 -16.60
N THR A 451 -17.15 -0.14 -15.98
CA THR A 451 -17.07 -1.59 -16.16
C THR A 451 -18.42 -2.11 -16.61
N LEU A 452 -18.46 -2.76 -17.78
CA LEU A 452 -19.62 -3.49 -18.27
C LEU A 452 -19.36 -4.99 -18.10
N VAL A 453 -20.31 -5.70 -17.48
CA VAL A 453 -20.23 -7.15 -17.30
C VAL A 453 -21.29 -7.84 -18.14
N LEU A 454 -20.85 -8.74 -19.03
CA LEU A 454 -21.70 -9.61 -19.83
C LEU A 454 -21.73 -11.01 -19.21
N LEU A 455 -22.91 -11.45 -18.79
CA LEU A 455 -23.17 -12.79 -18.28
C LEU A 455 -24.10 -13.48 -19.27
N GLN A 456 -23.71 -14.66 -19.78
CA GLN A 456 -24.56 -15.41 -20.72
C GLN A 456 -25.80 -15.98 -19.99
N GLU A 457 -26.94 -16.04 -20.71
CA GLU A 457 -28.22 -16.55 -20.20
C GLU A 457 -28.06 -17.94 -19.55
N ASN A 458 -28.69 -18.11 -18.37
CA ASN A 458 -28.73 -19.29 -17.48
C ASN A 458 -27.75 -19.32 -16.28
N GLU A 459 -26.88 -18.34 -16.09
CA GLU A 459 -26.08 -18.21 -14.84
C GLU A 459 -26.70 -17.19 -13.87
N THR A 460 -27.60 -17.61 -12.96
CA THR A 460 -28.23 -16.70 -11.98
C THR A 460 -27.33 -16.39 -10.78
N ALA A 461 -26.51 -17.35 -10.34
CA ALA A 461 -25.64 -17.21 -9.16
C ALA A 461 -24.58 -16.09 -9.26
N PRO A 462 -23.92 -15.85 -10.41
CA PRO A 462 -22.92 -14.78 -10.54
C PRO A 462 -23.54 -13.37 -10.58
N VAL A 463 -24.83 -13.21 -10.90
CA VAL A 463 -25.46 -11.89 -11.09
C VAL A 463 -25.41 -11.08 -9.79
N GLY A 464 -25.87 -11.66 -8.67
CA GLY A 464 -25.90 -10.95 -7.39
C GLY A 464 -24.52 -10.59 -6.87
N ILE A 465 -23.56 -11.50 -7.02
CA ILE A 465 -22.16 -11.29 -6.63
C ILE A 465 -21.51 -10.21 -7.50
N THR A 466 -21.73 -10.25 -8.81
CA THR A 466 -21.23 -9.23 -9.76
C THR A 466 -21.81 -7.86 -9.44
N ALA A 467 -23.13 -7.76 -9.28
CA ALA A 467 -23.80 -6.51 -8.94
C ALA A 467 -23.28 -5.95 -7.61
N SER A 468 -23.06 -6.80 -6.61
CA SER A 468 -22.47 -6.41 -5.34
C SER A 468 -21.09 -5.77 -5.52
N CYS A 469 -20.21 -6.37 -6.32
CA CYS A 469 -18.89 -5.81 -6.63
C CYS A 469 -18.97 -4.48 -7.38
N LEU A 470 -19.83 -4.36 -8.38
CA LEU A 470 -20.02 -3.13 -9.17
C LEU A 470 -20.63 -1.98 -8.35
N LEU A 471 -21.36 -2.30 -7.29
CA LEU A 471 -21.86 -1.33 -6.32
C LEU A 471 -20.81 -0.93 -5.26
N GLY A 472 -19.57 -1.44 -5.39
CA GLY A 472 -18.47 -1.11 -4.51
C GLY A 472 -18.48 -1.86 -3.18
N ASN A 473 -19.13 -3.02 -3.07
CA ASN A 473 -18.94 -3.90 -1.92
C ASN A 473 -17.57 -4.59 -1.98
N ALA A 474 -16.98 -4.81 -0.81
CA ALA A 474 -15.69 -5.48 -0.72
C ALA A 474 -15.75 -6.90 -1.30
N ALA A 475 -14.70 -7.27 -2.02
CA ALA A 475 -14.51 -8.65 -2.44
C ALA A 475 -14.23 -9.52 -1.21
N LEU A 476 -14.72 -10.76 -1.24
CA LEU A 476 -14.43 -11.72 -0.18
C LEU A 476 -12.97 -12.15 -0.25
N SER A 477 -12.34 -12.32 0.91
CA SER A 477 -11.02 -12.93 1.01
C SER A 477 -11.01 -14.31 0.37
N LEU A 478 -9.94 -14.60 -0.39
CA LEU A 478 -9.68 -15.92 -0.96
C LEU A 478 -9.08 -16.89 0.07
N GLY A 479 -8.79 -16.41 1.29
CA GLY A 479 -7.97 -17.14 2.25
C GLY A 479 -6.50 -17.25 1.78
N PRO A 480 -5.71 -18.09 2.44
CA PRO A 480 -4.32 -18.36 2.03
C PRO A 480 -4.29 -19.01 0.64
N LEU A 481 -3.52 -18.44 -0.27
CA LEU A 481 -3.31 -19.01 -1.60
C LEU A 481 -2.18 -20.04 -1.55
N VAL A 482 -2.39 -21.21 -2.15
CA VAL A 482 -1.33 -22.22 -2.33
C VAL A 482 -0.42 -21.78 -3.47
N ALA A 483 0.87 -22.12 -3.40
CA ALA A 483 1.81 -21.82 -4.47
C ALA A 483 1.31 -22.35 -5.83
N PRO A 484 1.33 -21.54 -6.90
CA PRO A 484 0.91 -21.97 -8.22
C PRO A 484 1.83 -23.08 -8.76
N GLY A 485 1.28 -23.95 -9.62
CA GLY A 485 2.02 -25.05 -10.23
C GLY A 485 3.21 -24.55 -11.08
N PRO A 486 4.35 -25.28 -11.14
CA PRO A 486 5.54 -24.83 -11.87
C PRO A 486 5.31 -24.56 -13.37
N GLU A 487 4.41 -25.34 -14.00
CA GLU A 487 4.04 -25.18 -15.41
C GLU A 487 3.26 -23.89 -15.65
N ASP A 488 2.37 -23.52 -14.73
CA ASP A 488 1.58 -22.29 -14.78
C ASP A 488 2.50 -21.09 -14.64
N VAL A 489 3.41 -21.13 -13.67
CA VAL A 489 4.38 -20.05 -13.49
C VAL A 489 5.32 -19.92 -14.69
N GLY A 490 5.79 -21.04 -15.24
CA GLY A 490 6.62 -21.03 -16.45
C GLY A 490 5.88 -20.44 -17.65
N SER A 491 4.58 -20.71 -17.80
CA SER A 491 3.75 -20.14 -18.86
C SER A 491 3.50 -18.65 -18.65
N PHE A 492 3.25 -18.23 -17.41
CA PHE A 492 3.10 -16.83 -17.01
C PHE A 492 4.36 -16.03 -17.32
N GLU A 493 5.53 -16.50 -16.89
CA GLU A 493 6.80 -15.79 -17.10
C GLU A 493 7.15 -15.68 -18.59
N ARG A 494 6.93 -16.74 -19.38
CA ARG A 494 7.10 -16.67 -20.85
C ARG A 494 6.23 -15.59 -21.48
N LEU A 495 4.96 -15.48 -21.04
CA LEU A 495 4.04 -14.46 -21.54
C LEU A 495 4.50 -13.06 -21.14
N ARG A 496 4.90 -12.87 -19.87
CA ARG A 496 5.40 -11.60 -19.34
C ARG A 496 6.66 -11.14 -20.07
N LEU A 497 7.66 -12.02 -20.22
CA LEU A 497 8.91 -11.73 -20.92
C LEU A 497 8.69 -11.36 -22.39
N ARG A 498 7.70 -11.96 -23.04
CA ARG A 498 7.33 -11.62 -24.42
C ARG A 498 6.69 -10.23 -24.52
N LEU A 499 5.86 -9.85 -23.56
CA LEU A 499 5.08 -8.61 -23.60
C LEU A 499 5.83 -7.40 -23.01
N GLN A 500 6.77 -7.60 -22.08
CA GLN A 500 7.43 -6.51 -21.35
C GLN A 500 8.24 -5.53 -22.23
N THR A 501 8.54 -5.91 -23.48
CA THR A 501 9.20 -5.03 -24.46
C THR A 501 8.27 -3.90 -24.89
N ASP A 502 6.99 -4.22 -25.12
CA ASP A 502 5.97 -3.24 -25.53
C ASP A 502 5.24 -2.64 -24.31
N TRP A 503 5.28 -3.35 -23.19
CA TRP A 503 4.58 -3.02 -21.95
C TRP A 503 5.56 -2.88 -20.77
N PRO A 504 6.30 -1.76 -20.66
CA PRO A 504 7.24 -1.49 -19.58
C PRO A 504 6.74 -1.77 -18.15
N LEU A 505 5.44 -1.63 -17.87
CA LEU A 505 4.90 -1.90 -16.53
C LEU A 505 4.94 -3.40 -16.16
N LEU A 506 5.26 -4.30 -17.11
CA LEU A 506 5.52 -5.72 -16.86
C LEU A 506 6.97 -6.05 -16.51
N GLN A 507 7.88 -5.08 -16.60
CA GLN A 507 9.30 -5.29 -16.32
C GLN A 507 9.51 -5.48 -14.81
N THR A 508 10.34 -6.45 -14.46
CA THR A 508 10.73 -6.75 -13.06
C THR A 508 12.24 -6.83 -12.87
N THR A 509 12.99 -6.54 -13.93
CA THR A 509 14.46 -6.63 -14.05
C THR A 509 14.90 -5.61 -15.09
N GLY A 510 15.99 -4.88 -14.84
CA GLY A 510 16.62 -4.06 -15.88
C GLY A 510 17.46 -4.88 -16.87
N THR A 511 17.73 -4.34 -18.05
CA THR A 511 18.66 -4.93 -19.02
C THR A 511 20.11 -4.73 -18.55
N PHE A 512 20.91 -5.80 -18.55
CA PHE A 512 22.31 -5.82 -18.06
C PHE A 512 23.27 -4.84 -18.77
N ARG A 513 22.86 -4.21 -19.90
CA ARG A 513 23.70 -3.30 -20.67
C ARG A 513 23.77 -1.87 -20.12
N ASP A 514 22.92 -1.53 -19.16
CA ASP A 514 22.71 -0.14 -18.74
C ASP A 514 23.35 0.21 -17.39
N TRP A 515 24.21 -0.68 -16.86
CA TRP A 515 24.82 -0.58 -15.52
C TRP A 515 26.34 -0.28 -15.55
N LYS A 516 26.83 0.34 -16.64
CA LYS A 516 28.21 0.82 -16.75
C LYS A 516 28.28 2.33 -16.81
#